data_AF-A0A7Y3XPL1-F1
#
_entry.id   AF-A0A7Y3XPL1-F1
#
_cell.length_a   1.000
_cell.length_b   1.000
_cell.length_c   1.000
_cell.angle_alpha   90.00
_cell.angle_beta   90.00
_cell.angle_gamma   90.00
#
_symmetry.space_group_name_H-M   'P 1'
#
loop_
_entity.id
_entity.type
_entity.pdbx_description
1 polymer ?
#
loop_
_entity_poly.entity_id
_entity_poly.type
_entity_poly.pdbx_seq_one_letter_code
_entity_poly.pdbx_strand_id
1 'polypeptide(L)'
;MEVLDKKFVSLNNLMTKLRKKKCPPEGLLLIFPHCTQNSKCKQNIKHDLNECKRCGKCKVKDLLEVSEEYGISIAVASGGRIALKRVMAEEVQGVVAIACEKELRVGLMAAMPKAIVAVPNLRPHGYCVDTDVYLDDVLKAVKWFTRGYTKDS
;
A
#
# COMPACT_ATOMS: atom_id res chain seq x y z
N MET A 1 -18.49 -14.24 -2.75
CA MET A 1 -17.79 -13.44 -1.72
C MET A 1 -16.99 -12.28 -2.30
N GLU A 2 -16.24 -12.45 -3.39
CA GLU A 2 -15.38 -11.39 -3.97
C GLU A 2 -16.10 -10.06 -4.28
N VAL A 3 -17.36 -10.09 -4.69
CA VAL A 3 -18.19 -8.88 -4.89
C VAL A 3 -18.38 -8.08 -3.60
N LEU A 4 -18.55 -8.76 -2.46
CA LEU A 4 -18.71 -8.11 -1.15
C LEU A 4 -17.41 -7.45 -0.72
N ASP A 5 -16.27 -8.13 -0.92
CA ASP A 5 -14.95 -7.59 -0.61
C ASP A 5 -14.67 -6.32 -1.42
N LYS A 6 -14.95 -6.34 -2.73
CA LYS A 6 -14.83 -5.16 -3.63
C LYS A 6 -15.70 -3.99 -3.19
N LYS A 7 -16.97 -4.25 -2.83
CA LYS A 7 -17.88 -3.22 -2.32
C LYS A 7 -17.39 -2.64 -1.01
N PHE A 8 -16.91 -3.48 -0.09
CA PHE A 8 -16.37 -3.03 1.19
C PHE A 8 -15.16 -2.11 1.00
N VAL A 9 -14.19 -2.52 0.17
CA VAL A 9 -13.01 -1.71 -0.15
C VAL A 9 -13.40 -0.35 -0.75
N SER A 10 -14.35 -0.36 -1.68
CA SER A 10 -14.85 0.88 -2.31
C SER A 10 -15.52 1.81 -1.31
N LEU A 11 -16.36 1.27 -0.42
CA LEU A 11 -17.02 2.02 0.64
C LEU A 11 -16.02 2.59 1.66
N ASN A 12 -15.04 1.79 2.09
CA ASN A 12 -13.97 2.26 2.97
C ASN A 12 -13.21 3.44 2.34
N ASN A 13 -12.85 3.33 1.06
CA ASN A 13 -12.14 4.39 0.36
C ASN A 13 -12.96 5.69 0.29
N LEU A 14 -14.26 5.58 0.02
CA LEU A 14 -15.17 6.72 0.05
C LEU A 14 -15.22 7.35 1.45
N MET A 15 -15.42 6.55 2.49
CA MET A 15 -15.49 7.01 3.88
C MET A 15 -14.19 7.67 4.34
N THR A 16 -13.05 7.07 4.04
CA THR A 16 -11.73 7.65 4.33
C THR A 16 -11.55 9.00 3.63
N LYS A 17 -11.98 9.10 2.36
CA LYS A 17 -11.93 10.36 1.60
C LYS A 17 -12.82 11.46 2.20
N LEU A 18 -14.02 11.09 2.66
CA LEU A 18 -14.98 12.01 3.29
C LEU A 18 -14.48 12.54 4.64
N ARG A 19 -13.72 11.73 5.40
CA ARG A 19 -13.10 12.17 6.67
C ARG A 19 -12.03 13.26 6.48
N LYS A 20 -11.54 13.49 5.25
CA LYS A 20 -10.55 14.52 4.88
C LYS A 20 -9.27 14.54 5.73
N LYS A 21 -8.91 13.43 6.39
CA LYS A 21 -7.67 13.32 7.17
C LYS A 21 -6.47 13.30 6.22
N LYS A 22 -5.64 14.34 6.30
CA LYS A 22 -4.35 14.46 5.59
C LYS A 22 -3.20 14.12 6.53
N CYS A 23 -2.02 13.90 5.98
CA CYS A 23 -0.81 13.74 6.77
C CYS A 23 0.42 14.25 6.00
N PRO A 24 1.49 14.65 6.73
CA PRO A 24 2.82 14.79 6.15
C PRO A 24 3.26 13.53 5.40
N PRO A 25 4.15 13.65 4.39
CA PRO A 25 4.74 12.51 3.71
C PRO A 25 5.41 11.50 4.65
N GLU A 26 6.18 11.97 5.64
CA GLU A 26 6.87 11.11 6.61
C GLU A 26 5.91 10.27 7.48
N GLY A 27 4.67 10.75 7.67
CA GLY A 27 3.60 10.05 8.37
C GLY A 27 2.76 9.13 7.48
N LEU A 28 3.04 9.08 6.17
CA LEU A 28 2.33 8.24 5.20
C LEU A 28 3.10 6.94 4.96
N LEU A 29 2.41 5.81 5.08
CA LEU A 29 2.93 4.49 4.76
C LEU A 29 2.34 3.96 3.45
N LEU A 30 3.18 3.64 2.48
CA LEU A 30 2.86 2.78 1.35
C LEU A 30 3.19 1.32 1.73
N ILE A 31 2.17 0.48 1.82
CA ILE A 31 2.36 -0.95 2.13
C ILE A 31 1.84 -1.82 1.00
N PHE A 32 2.63 -2.81 0.59
CA PHE A 32 2.30 -3.70 -0.53
C PHE A 32 2.62 -5.18 -0.21
N PRO A 33 2.01 -6.14 -0.94
CA PRO A 33 2.17 -7.55 -0.62
C PRO A 33 3.45 -8.09 -1.27
N HIS A 34 4.11 -9.05 -0.61
CA HIS A 34 5.28 -9.74 -1.18
C HIS A 34 4.99 -10.43 -2.52
N CYS A 35 3.72 -10.75 -2.80
CA CYS A 35 3.25 -11.31 -4.08
C CYS A 35 3.51 -10.38 -5.29
N THR A 36 3.80 -9.09 -5.04
CA THR A 36 4.19 -8.12 -6.08
C THR A 36 5.61 -8.36 -6.59
N GLN A 37 6.45 -9.00 -5.78
CA GLN A 37 7.80 -9.37 -6.20
C GLN A 37 7.71 -10.49 -7.23
N ASN A 38 8.49 -10.35 -8.31
CA ASN A 38 8.62 -11.42 -9.30
C ASN A 38 9.07 -12.73 -8.63
N SER A 39 8.39 -13.82 -8.92
CA SER A 39 8.58 -15.16 -8.35
C SER A 39 9.97 -15.74 -8.64
N LYS A 40 10.63 -15.28 -9.71
CA LYS A 40 12.01 -15.65 -10.09
C LYS A 40 13.05 -14.69 -9.51
N CYS A 41 12.64 -13.68 -8.74
CA CYS A 41 13.55 -12.74 -8.10
C CYS A 41 14.28 -13.42 -6.92
N LYS A 42 15.62 -13.34 -6.92
CA LYS A 42 16.47 -13.94 -5.88
C LYS A 42 16.78 -13.00 -4.71
N GLN A 43 16.24 -11.77 -4.72
CA GLN A 43 16.54 -10.77 -3.68
C GLN A 43 15.62 -10.94 -2.48
N ASN A 44 16.12 -10.71 -1.26
CA ASN A 44 15.35 -10.93 -0.04
C ASN A 44 14.67 -9.65 0.47
N ILE A 45 13.85 -9.04 -0.39
CA ILE A 45 13.22 -7.74 -0.08
C ILE A 45 12.23 -7.79 1.10
N LYS A 46 11.85 -8.98 1.57
CA LYS A 46 10.97 -9.18 2.72
C LYS A 46 11.58 -8.61 4.02
N HIS A 47 12.90 -8.60 4.12
CA HIS A 47 13.62 -8.10 5.28
C HIS A 47 14.16 -6.69 5.03
N ASP A 48 14.75 -6.47 3.86
CA ASP A 48 15.29 -5.17 3.48
C ASP A 48 14.93 -4.82 2.03
N LEU A 49 14.08 -3.80 1.86
CA LEU A 49 13.67 -3.30 0.55
C LEU A 49 14.86 -2.78 -0.28
N ASN A 50 15.97 -2.38 0.37
CA ASN A 50 17.18 -1.92 -0.31
C ASN A 50 17.89 -3.03 -1.08
N GLU A 51 17.60 -4.30 -0.81
CA GLU A 51 18.09 -5.43 -1.62
C GLU A 51 17.48 -5.44 -3.04
N CYS A 52 16.45 -4.65 -3.31
CA CYS A 52 15.86 -4.59 -4.63
C CYS A 52 16.83 -3.97 -5.65
N LYS A 53 17.33 -4.79 -6.59
CA LYS A 53 18.21 -4.35 -7.69
C LYS A 53 17.55 -3.49 -8.76
N ARG A 54 16.28 -3.08 -8.60
CA ARG A 54 15.55 -2.23 -9.55
C ARG A 54 15.59 -2.71 -11.01
N CYS A 55 15.52 -4.03 -11.21
CA CYS A 55 15.65 -4.64 -12.54
C CYS A 55 14.42 -4.45 -13.46
N GLY A 56 13.33 -3.85 -12.99
CA GLY A 56 12.12 -3.59 -13.77
C GLY A 56 11.22 -4.79 -14.05
N LYS A 57 11.56 -5.99 -13.55
CA LYS A 57 10.78 -7.23 -13.79
C LYS A 57 9.47 -7.35 -12.98
N CYS A 58 9.22 -6.41 -12.07
CA CYS A 58 8.01 -6.32 -11.26
C CYS A 58 7.83 -4.90 -10.74
N LYS A 59 6.63 -4.58 -10.24
CA LYS A 59 6.25 -3.22 -9.80
C LYS A 59 6.97 -2.73 -8.54
N VAL A 60 7.77 -3.58 -7.88
CA VAL A 60 8.53 -3.20 -6.68
C VAL A 60 9.45 -2.01 -6.96
N LYS A 61 10.11 -1.97 -8.13
CA LYS A 61 10.95 -0.84 -8.52
C LYS A 61 10.14 0.46 -8.50
N ASP A 62 9.00 0.46 -9.19
CA ASP A 62 8.16 1.64 -9.36
C ASP A 62 7.58 2.12 -8.02
N LEU A 63 7.20 1.20 -7.13
CA LEU A 63 6.72 1.54 -5.79
C LEU A 63 7.82 2.16 -4.91
N LEU A 64 9.07 1.71 -5.04
CA LEU A 64 10.21 2.33 -4.36
C LEU A 64 10.46 3.75 -4.88
N GLU A 65 10.39 3.94 -6.20
CA GLU A 65 10.54 5.27 -6.81
C GLU A 65 9.44 6.24 -6.35
N VAL A 66 8.19 5.77 -6.21
CA VAL A 66 7.12 6.58 -5.59
C VAL A 66 7.43 6.92 -4.13
N SER A 67 7.98 5.98 -3.37
CA SER A 67 8.36 6.25 -1.98
C SER A 67 9.41 7.36 -1.87
N GLU A 68 10.41 7.31 -2.74
CA GLU A 68 11.51 8.28 -2.80
C GLU A 68 11.04 9.65 -3.31
N GLU A 69 10.29 9.68 -4.41
CA GLU A 69 9.79 10.92 -5.02
C GLU A 69 8.91 11.71 -4.04
N TYR A 70 8.06 11.02 -3.28
CA TYR A 70 7.13 11.67 -2.35
C TYR A 70 7.69 11.77 -0.92
N GLY A 71 8.85 11.18 -0.62
CA GLY A 71 9.41 11.17 0.74
C GLY A 71 8.54 10.43 1.76
N ILE A 72 7.86 9.35 1.34
CA ILE A 72 6.93 8.58 2.17
C ILE A 72 7.56 7.28 2.66
N SER A 73 7.10 6.75 3.79
CA SER A 73 7.54 5.43 4.25
C SER A 73 7.00 4.32 3.35
N ILE A 74 7.79 3.26 3.15
CA ILE A 74 7.38 2.08 2.38
C ILE A 74 7.67 0.77 3.14
N ALA A 75 6.78 -0.22 3.00
CA ALA A 75 6.98 -1.55 3.55
C ALA A 75 6.40 -2.65 2.65
N VAL A 76 7.05 -3.81 2.63
CA VAL A 76 6.49 -5.04 2.08
C VAL A 76 5.94 -5.91 3.21
N ALA A 77 4.77 -6.52 3.00
CA ALA A 77 4.18 -7.46 3.94
C ALA A 77 4.16 -8.89 3.38
N SER A 78 4.70 -9.82 4.15
CA SER A 78 4.60 -11.27 3.88
C SER A 78 3.30 -11.90 4.41
N GLY A 79 2.49 -11.15 5.16
CA GLY A 79 1.17 -11.56 5.63
C GLY A 79 0.45 -10.52 6.50
N GLY A 80 -0.84 -10.74 6.76
CA GLY A 80 -1.72 -9.77 7.42
C GLY A 80 -1.26 -9.33 8.82
N ARG A 81 -0.69 -10.22 9.65
CA ARG A 81 -0.20 -9.86 10.99
C ARG A 81 0.96 -8.85 10.94
N ILE A 82 1.89 -9.05 10.02
CA ILE A 82 3.04 -8.16 9.83
C ILE A 82 2.55 -6.82 9.27
N ALA A 83 1.63 -6.86 8.29
CA ALA A 83 0.99 -5.66 7.75
C ALA A 83 0.31 -4.84 8.85
N LEU A 84 -0.53 -5.49 9.68
CA LEU A 84 -1.26 -4.81 10.75
C LEU A 84 -0.31 -4.18 11.77
N LYS A 85 0.74 -4.88 12.19
CA LYS A 85 1.76 -4.33 13.11
C LYS A 85 2.37 -3.04 12.55
N ARG A 86 2.74 -3.03 11.26
CA ARG A 86 3.33 -1.84 10.63
C ARG A 86 2.31 -0.70 10.46
N VAL A 87 1.09 -1.02 10.04
CA VAL A 87 -0.02 -0.06 9.87
C VAL A 87 -0.40 0.62 11.18
N MET A 88 -0.35 -0.11 12.30
CA MET A 88 -0.74 0.40 13.61
C MET A 88 0.38 1.12 14.37
N ALA A 89 1.59 1.19 13.80
CA ALA A 89 2.68 1.95 14.38
C ALA A 89 2.29 3.42 14.60
N GLU A 90 2.85 4.03 15.65
CA GLU A 90 2.44 5.34 16.15
C GLU A 90 2.75 6.46 15.15
N GLU A 91 3.89 6.38 14.49
CA GLU A 91 4.34 7.32 13.47
C GLU A 91 3.50 7.28 12.19
N VAL A 92 2.74 6.20 11.97
CA VAL A 92 1.90 6.02 10.77
C VAL A 92 0.56 6.72 10.96
N GLN A 93 0.37 7.84 10.27
CA GLN A 93 -0.83 8.66 10.34
C GLN A 93 -1.86 8.36 9.24
N GLY A 94 -1.37 7.93 8.07
CA GLY A 94 -2.15 7.49 6.92
C GLY A 94 -1.50 6.31 6.20
N VAL A 95 -2.29 5.54 5.46
CA VAL A 95 -1.80 4.35 4.74
C VAL A 95 -2.37 4.28 3.33
N VAL A 96 -1.51 4.00 2.36
CA VAL A 96 -1.88 3.47 1.04
C VAL A 96 -1.59 1.97 1.04
N ALA A 97 -2.63 1.14 1.06
CA ALA A 97 -2.50 -0.31 1.21
C ALA A 97 -2.83 -1.04 -0.09
N ILE A 98 -1.86 -1.80 -0.62
CA ILE A 98 -2.02 -2.64 -1.81
C ILE A 98 -2.19 -4.09 -1.36
N ALA A 99 -3.22 -4.78 -1.83
CA ALA A 99 -3.42 -6.23 -1.64
C ALA A 99 -4.64 -6.72 -2.45
N CYS A 100 -4.96 -8.01 -2.37
CA CYS A 100 -6.24 -8.52 -2.86
C CYS A 100 -7.38 -8.04 -1.95
N GLU A 101 -8.61 -7.99 -2.48
CA GLU A 101 -9.76 -7.39 -1.79
C GLU A 101 -10.12 -8.11 -0.50
N LYS A 102 -9.91 -9.43 -0.44
CA LYS A 102 -10.11 -10.23 0.77
C LYS A 102 -9.17 -9.77 1.91
N GLU A 103 -7.86 -9.68 1.62
CA GLU A 103 -6.87 -9.22 2.61
C GLU A 103 -7.09 -7.75 2.98
N LEU A 104 -7.42 -6.90 2.00
CA LEU A 104 -7.78 -5.51 2.25
C LEU A 104 -8.98 -5.42 3.20
N ARG A 105 -10.07 -6.15 2.96
CA ARG A 105 -11.24 -6.13 3.84
C ARG A 105 -10.87 -6.51 5.27
N VAL A 106 -10.16 -7.62 5.47
CA VAL A 106 -9.76 -8.09 6.81
C VAL A 106 -8.85 -7.06 7.50
N GLY A 107 -7.85 -6.54 6.77
CA GLY A 107 -6.92 -5.54 7.30
C GLY A 107 -7.59 -4.21 7.65
N LEU A 108 -8.49 -3.72 6.79
CA LEU A 108 -9.26 -2.50 7.01
C LEU A 108 -10.14 -2.60 8.26
N MET A 109 -10.82 -3.74 8.46
CA MET A 109 -11.63 -3.96 9.65
C MET A 109 -10.77 -3.98 10.92
N ALA A 110 -9.60 -4.62 10.88
CA ALA A 110 -8.71 -4.74 12.03
C ALA A 110 -7.98 -3.44 12.39
N ALA A 111 -7.81 -2.52 11.43
CA ALA A 111 -7.06 -1.28 11.61
C ALA A 111 -7.95 -0.04 11.89
N MET A 112 -9.26 -0.20 12.06
CA MET A 112 -10.14 0.94 12.39
C MET A 112 -9.71 1.57 13.74
N PRO A 113 -9.65 2.91 13.85
CA PRO A 113 -10.12 3.93 12.90
C PRO A 113 -9.02 4.56 12.02
N LYS A 114 -7.88 3.89 11.79
CA LYS A 114 -6.74 4.40 10.99
C LYS A 114 -7.22 4.82 9.57
N ALA A 115 -6.65 5.90 9.04
CA ALA A 115 -7.00 6.37 7.70
C ALA A 115 -6.25 5.55 6.64
N ILE A 116 -6.98 4.75 5.88
CA ILE A 116 -6.40 3.83 4.89
C ILE A 116 -7.12 3.99 3.55
N VAL A 117 -6.38 4.32 2.50
CA VAL A 117 -6.83 4.20 1.12
C VAL A 117 -6.31 2.87 0.58
N ALA A 118 -7.24 1.98 0.25
CA ALA A 118 -6.95 0.64 -0.24
C ALA A 118 -6.92 0.62 -1.78
N VAL A 119 -5.87 0.03 -2.36
CA VAL A 119 -5.67 -0.12 -3.80
C VAL A 119 -5.64 -1.62 -4.11
N PRO A 120 -6.71 -2.18 -4.69
CA PRO A 120 -6.73 -3.58 -5.10
C PRO A 120 -5.59 -3.91 -6.06
N ASN A 121 -4.93 -5.04 -5.84
CA ASN A 121 -3.93 -5.54 -6.77
C ASN A 121 -4.56 -6.24 -7.98
N LEU A 122 -3.79 -6.29 -9.06
CA LEU A 122 -4.06 -7.08 -10.24
C LEU A 122 -3.47 -8.48 -10.08
N ARG A 123 -4.15 -9.45 -10.67
CA ARG A 123 -3.82 -10.87 -10.55
C ARG A 123 -3.64 -11.51 -11.92
N PRO A 124 -2.68 -11.05 -12.75
CA PRO A 124 -2.50 -11.58 -14.11
C PRO A 124 -2.13 -13.08 -14.12
N HIS A 125 -1.50 -13.55 -13.05
CA HIS A 125 -1.11 -14.95 -12.86
C HIS A 125 -1.89 -15.64 -11.74
N GLY A 126 -3.07 -15.12 -11.39
CA GLY A 126 -3.88 -15.62 -10.29
C GLY A 126 -3.48 -15.06 -8.92
N TYR A 127 -3.87 -15.75 -7.85
CA TYR A 127 -3.67 -15.30 -6.49
C TYR A 127 -2.25 -15.54 -6.00
N CYS A 128 -1.70 -14.53 -5.32
CA CYS A 128 -0.44 -14.64 -4.58
C CYS A 128 0.82 -14.95 -5.42
N VAL A 129 0.75 -14.82 -6.74
CA VAL A 129 1.89 -15.03 -7.64
C VAL A 129 1.94 -13.87 -8.63
N ASP A 130 3.09 -13.20 -8.70
CA ASP A 130 3.40 -12.17 -9.70
C ASP A 130 2.25 -11.17 -9.90
N THR A 131 1.75 -10.64 -8.77
CA THR A 131 0.65 -9.67 -8.76
C THR A 131 1.13 -8.31 -9.20
N ASP A 132 0.25 -7.54 -9.82
CA ASP A 132 0.56 -6.20 -10.32
C ASP A 132 -0.35 -5.14 -9.68
N VAL A 133 -0.16 -3.87 -10.01
CA VAL A 133 -1.00 -2.76 -9.54
C VAL A 133 -0.94 -1.61 -10.54
N TYR A 134 -2.05 -0.90 -10.70
CA TYR A 134 -2.08 0.35 -11.46
C TYR A 134 -1.37 1.45 -10.67
N LEU A 135 -0.20 1.87 -11.14
CA LEU A 135 0.61 2.89 -10.47
C LEU A 135 -0.15 4.22 -10.34
N ASP A 136 -0.98 4.56 -11.32
CA ASP A 136 -1.82 5.75 -11.29
C ASP A 136 -2.75 5.79 -10.07
N ASP A 137 -3.27 4.66 -9.64
CA ASP A 137 -4.17 4.60 -8.49
C ASP A 137 -3.41 4.74 -7.16
N VAL A 138 -2.18 4.22 -7.11
CA VAL A 138 -1.24 4.45 -6.01
C VAL A 138 -0.89 5.93 -5.92
N LEU A 139 -0.49 6.55 -7.03
CA LEU A 139 -0.14 7.98 -7.09
C LEU A 139 -1.32 8.88 -6.72
N LYS A 140 -2.53 8.59 -7.20
CA LYS A 140 -3.75 9.31 -6.79
C LYS A 140 -3.99 9.20 -5.28
N ALA A 141 -3.76 8.03 -4.68
CA ALA A 141 -3.92 7.82 -3.24
C ALA A 141 -2.87 8.59 -2.43
N VAL A 142 -1.60 8.50 -2.83
CA VAL A 142 -0.49 9.25 -2.21
C VAL A 142 -0.74 10.74 -2.28
N LYS A 143 -0.98 11.29 -3.47
CA LYS A 143 -1.31 12.70 -3.69
C LYS A 143 -2.55 13.10 -2.90
N TRP A 144 -3.55 12.23 -2.77
CA TRP A 144 -4.71 12.56 -1.96
C TRP A 144 -4.33 12.79 -0.49
N PHE A 145 -3.49 11.96 0.12
CA PHE A 145 -3.05 12.15 1.51
C PHE A 145 -2.19 13.39 1.71
N THR A 146 -1.26 13.65 0.79
CA THR A 146 -0.26 14.73 0.91
C THR A 146 -0.73 16.07 0.35
N ARG A 147 -1.82 16.11 -0.43
CA ARG A 147 -2.36 17.36 -0.98
C ARG A 147 -2.76 18.33 0.14
N GLY A 148 -2.16 19.52 0.11
CA GLY A 148 -2.37 20.57 1.11
C GLY A 148 -1.33 20.56 2.24
N TYR A 149 -0.37 19.65 2.22
CA TYR A 149 0.80 19.72 3.08
C TYR A 149 1.86 20.61 2.42
N THR A 150 1.98 21.84 2.89
CA THR A 150 3.22 22.62 2.75
C THR A 150 4.10 22.23 3.92
N LYS A 151 5.30 21.70 3.64
CA LYS A 151 6.32 21.57 4.66
C LYS A 151 6.69 23.00 5.04
N ASP A 152 6.14 23.50 6.14
CA ASP A 152 6.55 24.80 6.67
C ASP A 152 8.08 24.77 6.82
N SER A 153 8.70 25.79 6.23
CA SER A 153 10.15 25.96 6.08
C SER A 153 10.88 26.08 7.41
#